data_AF-A0A8B6E019-F1
#
_entry.id   AF-A0A8B6E019-F1
#
_cell.length_a   1.000
_cell.length_b   1.000
_cell.length_c   1.000
_cell.angle_alpha   90.00
_cell.angle_beta   90.00
_cell.angle_gamma   90.00
#
_symmetry.space_group_name_H-M   'P 1'
#
loop_
_entity.id
_entity.type
_entity.pdbx_description
1 polymer ?
#
loop_
_entity_poly.entity_id
_entity_poly.type
_entity_poly.pdbx_seq_one_letter_code
_entity_poly.pdbx_strand_id
1 'polypeptide(L)'
;MSMWKFVTKKRSPDDIVLRLPNPDNATNKDAADKIKAANTEIVNSLATDESTTSTKRGVKRKASNNHYTPETRAKIAKYATEHGNVAAARKFSKDLQLDIIESAVRAMKARIQHVFVPAGCTGCTGCTGELQPMDLSVNGELKAAMKNEFTNWYADMVAEDLKDSSTINKVDLRLSVLKPLHAKWLSKVFHDLKSKKDIILLGWKKSGISDCIKC
;
A
#
# COMPACT_ATOMS: atom_id res chain seq x y z
N MET A 1 16.52 -5.75 -5.56
CA MET A 1 15.79 -6.37 -4.44
C MET A 1 14.33 -5.94 -4.54
N SER A 2 13.43 -6.82 -4.96
CA SER A 2 12.01 -6.48 -5.11
C SER A 2 11.27 -6.69 -3.79
N MET A 3 10.65 -5.64 -3.26
CA MET A 3 9.90 -5.65 -2.01
C MET A 3 8.40 -5.83 -2.30
N TRP A 4 7.76 -6.76 -1.59
CA TRP A 4 6.40 -7.23 -1.87
C TRP A 4 5.43 -6.68 -0.82
N LYS A 5 4.29 -6.13 -1.23
CA LYS A 5 3.17 -5.76 -0.34
C LYS A 5 2.05 -6.79 -0.43
N PHE A 6 1.51 -7.18 0.72
CA PHE A 6 0.38 -8.11 0.86
C PHE A 6 -0.89 -7.33 1.23
N VAL A 7 -1.91 -7.38 0.39
CA VAL A 7 -3.24 -6.83 0.70
C VAL A 7 -4.27 -7.94 0.47
N THR A 8 -4.89 -8.43 1.55
CA THR A 8 -5.97 -9.42 1.46
C THR A 8 -7.31 -8.71 1.32
N LYS A 9 -7.93 -8.78 0.14
CA LYS A 9 -9.27 -8.22 -0.10
C LYS A 9 -10.33 -9.09 0.61
N LYS A 10 -10.93 -8.58 1.68
CA LYS A 10 -12.22 -9.10 2.20
C LYS A 10 -13.35 -8.29 1.54
N ARG A 11 -14.43 -8.95 1.09
CA ARG A 11 -15.64 -8.26 0.62
C ARG A 11 -16.40 -7.72 1.82
N SER A 12 -16.81 -6.45 1.77
CA SER A 12 -17.67 -5.86 2.80
C SER A 12 -19.12 -6.37 2.61
N PRO A 13 -19.87 -6.65 3.69
CA PRO A 13 -21.32 -6.89 3.62
C PRO A 13 -22.08 -5.76 2.89
N ASP A 14 -21.57 -4.53 2.96
CA ASP A 14 -22.22 -3.34 2.37
C ASP A 14 -22.25 -3.37 0.83
N ASP A 15 -21.29 -4.05 0.20
CA ASP A 15 -21.23 -4.21 -1.28
C ASP A 15 -22.37 -5.10 -1.82
N ILE A 16 -22.97 -5.94 -0.95
CA ILE A 16 -24.03 -6.87 -1.31
C ILE A 16 -25.39 -6.16 -1.29
N VAL A 17 -25.62 -5.30 -0.30
CA VAL A 17 -26.86 -4.53 -0.12
C VAL A 17 -27.08 -3.54 -1.26
N LEU A 18 -26.00 -2.95 -1.79
CA LEU A 18 -26.06 -1.97 -2.89
C LEU A 18 -26.56 -2.57 -4.23
N ARG A 19 -26.58 -3.90 -4.36
CA ARG A 19 -26.98 -4.60 -5.60
C ARG A 19 -28.41 -5.12 -5.60
N LEU A 20 -29.14 -5.00 -4.49
CA LEU A 20 -30.54 -5.45 -4.40
C LEU A 20 -31.49 -4.36 -4.92
N PRO A 21 -32.59 -4.74 -5.60
CA PRO A 21 -33.61 -3.78 -6.04
C PRO A 21 -34.18 -3.01 -4.85
N ASN A 22 -34.20 -1.68 -4.94
CA ASN A 22 -34.68 -0.81 -3.88
C ASN A 22 -36.22 -0.79 -3.87
N PRO A 23 -36.89 -1.18 -2.77
CA PRO A 23 -38.35 -1.31 -2.73
C PRO A 23 -39.12 0.01 -2.92
N ASP A 24 -38.46 1.16 -2.73
CA ASP A 24 -39.06 2.48 -2.90
C ASP A 24 -39.27 2.88 -4.36
N ASN A 25 -38.73 2.09 -5.31
CA ASN A 25 -38.90 2.32 -6.75
C ASN A 25 -40.08 1.53 -7.35
N ALA A 26 -40.90 0.87 -6.53
CA ALA A 26 -42.05 0.10 -6.97
C ALA A 26 -43.30 0.98 -7.09
N THR A 27 -44.02 0.87 -8.21
CA THR A 27 -45.21 1.69 -8.53
C THR A 27 -46.46 1.31 -7.74
N ASN A 28 -46.45 0.19 -7.01
CA ASN A 28 -47.61 -0.31 -6.27
C ASN A 28 -47.18 -0.91 -4.93
N LYS A 29 -47.96 -0.68 -3.86
CA LYS A 29 -47.59 -1.07 -2.48
C LYS A 29 -47.38 -2.58 -2.31
N ASP A 30 -48.23 -3.38 -2.94
CA ASP A 30 -48.11 -4.85 -2.91
C ASP A 30 -46.83 -5.36 -3.60
N ALA A 31 -46.28 -4.61 -4.55
CA ALA A 31 -45.02 -4.97 -5.21
C ALA A 31 -43.81 -4.59 -4.35
N ALA A 32 -43.87 -3.45 -3.64
CA ALA A 32 -42.85 -3.04 -2.69
C ALA A 32 -42.69 -4.06 -1.55
N ASP A 33 -43.81 -4.57 -1.02
CA ASP A 33 -43.80 -5.54 0.08
C ASP A 33 -43.26 -6.91 -0.37
N LYS A 34 -43.55 -7.33 -1.61
CA LYS A 34 -42.94 -8.54 -2.20
C LYS A 34 -41.43 -8.40 -2.39
N ILE A 35 -40.96 -7.24 -2.83
CA ILE A 35 -39.52 -6.97 -2.99
C ILE A 35 -38.83 -6.94 -1.62
N LYS A 36 -39.45 -6.32 -0.60
CA LYS A 36 -38.92 -6.33 0.77
C LYS A 36 -38.84 -7.75 1.33
N ALA A 37 -39.89 -8.56 1.18
CA ALA A 37 -39.89 -9.95 1.63
C ALA A 37 -38.79 -10.77 0.95
N ALA A 38 -38.66 -10.67 -0.39
CA ALA A 38 -37.63 -11.37 -1.16
C ALA A 38 -36.21 -10.93 -0.78
N ASN A 39 -35.97 -9.63 -0.62
CA ASN A 39 -34.67 -9.11 -0.20
C ASN A 39 -34.29 -9.61 1.21
N THR A 40 -35.27 -9.70 2.12
CA THR A 40 -35.06 -10.20 3.49
C THR A 40 -34.72 -11.69 3.49
N GLU A 41 -35.38 -12.49 2.65
CA GLU A 41 -35.08 -13.92 2.49
C GLU A 41 -33.69 -14.16 1.87
N ILE A 42 -33.28 -13.35 0.89
CA ILE A 42 -31.94 -13.42 0.30
C ILE A 42 -30.87 -13.08 1.33
N VAL A 43 -31.06 -12.04 2.14
CA VAL A 43 -30.13 -11.69 3.24
C VAL A 43 -30.06 -12.81 4.28
N ASN A 44 -31.20 -13.39 4.66
CA ASN A 44 -31.24 -14.53 5.58
C ASN A 44 -30.58 -15.78 5.00
N SER A 45 -30.73 -16.03 3.70
CA SER A 45 -30.08 -17.14 2.99
C SER A 45 -28.56 -16.96 2.92
N LEU A 46 -28.09 -15.72 2.69
CA LEU A 46 -26.66 -15.38 2.69
C LEU A 46 -26.04 -15.43 4.10
N ALA A 47 -26.82 -15.10 5.14
CA ALA A 47 -26.37 -15.20 6.53
C ALA A 47 -26.30 -16.66 7.02
N THR A 48 -27.19 -17.54 6.52
CA THR A 48 -27.20 -18.97 6.86
C THR A 48 -26.16 -19.79 6.06
N ASP A 49 -25.67 -19.26 4.94
CA ASP A 49 -24.53 -19.81 4.19
C ASP A 49 -23.18 -19.74 4.96
N GLU A 50 -23.08 -18.97 6.04
CA GLU A 50 -21.94 -19.06 6.97
C GLU A 50 -21.99 -20.31 7.87
N SER A 51 -23.12 -21.03 7.96
CA SER A 51 -23.22 -22.22 8.83
C SER A 51 -23.76 -23.52 8.20
N THR A 52 -24.50 -23.52 7.09
CA THR A 52 -24.93 -24.81 6.48
C THR A 52 -25.33 -24.69 5.00
N THR A 53 -24.43 -25.04 4.07
CA THR A 53 -24.82 -25.50 2.72
C THR A 53 -24.53 -26.99 2.56
N SER A 54 -25.51 -27.82 2.95
CA SER A 54 -25.66 -29.17 2.42
C SER A 54 -26.81 -29.18 1.42
N THR A 55 -26.48 -29.03 0.14
CA THR A 55 -27.38 -29.47 -0.94
C THR A 55 -26.61 -30.47 -1.79
N LYS A 56 -27.20 -31.66 -1.88
CA LYS A 56 -26.64 -32.89 -2.45
C LYS A 56 -26.14 -32.70 -3.88
N ARG A 57 -24.83 -32.50 -4.07
CA ARG A 57 -24.01 -33.06 -5.17
C ARG A 57 -22.63 -33.34 -4.58
N GLY A 58 -22.15 -34.57 -4.74
CA GLY A 58 -20.90 -35.03 -4.12
C GLY A 58 -19.68 -34.26 -4.61
N VAL A 59 -19.38 -33.13 -3.97
CA VAL A 59 -18.07 -32.48 -4.01
C VAL A 59 -17.56 -32.50 -2.58
N LYS A 60 -16.56 -33.36 -2.32
CA LYS A 60 -15.87 -33.42 -1.02
C LYS A 60 -15.51 -32.00 -0.59
N ARG A 61 -16.06 -31.53 0.53
CA ARG A 61 -15.69 -30.25 1.15
C ARG A 61 -14.17 -30.26 1.35
N LYS A 62 -13.48 -29.38 0.61
CA LYS A 62 -12.02 -29.28 0.62
C LYS A 62 -11.60 -28.80 2.00
N ALA A 63 -10.79 -29.61 2.68
CA ALA A 63 -10.27 -29.31 4.00
C ALA A 63 -9.71 -27.87 4.05
N SER A 64 -9.99 -27.20 5.17
CA SER A 64 -9.47 -25.87 5.49
C SER A 64 -7.95 -25.86 5.30
N ASN A 65 -7.50 -25.14 4.26
CA ASN A 65 -6.09 -24.98 3.89
C ASN A 65 -5.39 -24.02 4.87
N ASN A 66 -5.55 -24.24 6.18
CA ASN A 66 -4.91 -23.42 7.21
C ASN A 66 -3.52 -23.91 7.61
N HIS A 67 -3.05 -25.02 7.02
CA HIS A 67 -1.77 -25.63 7.36
C HIS A 67 -0.55 -24.77 6.99
N TYR A 68 -0.67 -23.91 5.98
CA TYR A 68 0.45 -23.07 5.53
C TYR A 68 0.47 -21.73 6.25
N THR A 69 1.58 -21.40 6.90
CA THR A 69 1.85 -20.04 7.40
C THR A 69 1.85 -19.05 6.24
N PRO A 70 1.48 -17.76 6.47
CA PRO A 70 1.45 -16.75 5.41
C PRO A 70 2.80 -16.60 4.68
N GLU A 71 3.91 -16.75 5.39
CA GLU A 71 5.26 -16.72 4.80
C GLU A 71 5.53 -17.89 3.86
N THR A 72 5.12 -19.10 4.24
CA THR A 72 5.28 -20.29 3.39
C THR A 72 4.41 -20.17 2.14
N ARG A 73 3.19 -19.66 2.26
CA ARG A 73 2.33 -19.36 1.10
C ARG A 73 2.99 -18.36 0.16
N ALA A 74 3.63 -17.33 0.70
CA ALA A 74 4.37 -16.34 -0.07
C ALA A 74 5.58 -16.94 -0.81
N LYS A 75 6.37 -17.78 -0.13
CA LYS A 75 7.51 -18.49 -0.75
C LYS A 75 7.07 -19.42 -1.89
N ILE A 76 6.00 -20.18 -1.67
CA ILE A 76 5.42 -21.07 -2.69
C ILE A 76 4.94 -20.27 -3.90
N ALA A 77 4.20 -19.20 -3.67
CA ALA A 77 3.66 -18.37 -4.74
C ALA A 77 4.76 -17.62 -5.52
N LYS A 78 5.81 -17.13 -4.84
CA LYS A 78 6.98 -16.54 -5.51
C LYS A 78 7.62 -17.52 -6.48
N TYR A 79 7.95 -18.72 -5.98
CA TYR A 79 8.60 -19.75 -6.78
C TYR A 79 7.69 -20.23 -7.93
N ALA A 80 6.37 -20.31 -7.71
CA ALA A 80 5.39 -20.66 -8.74
C ALA A 80 5.22 -19.59 -9.84
N THR A 81 5.55 -18.33 -9.58
CA THR A 81 5.63 -17.31 -10.62
C THR A 81 6.87 -17.50 -11.49
N GLU A 82 8.00 -17.80 -10.88
CA GLU A 82 9.28 -17.93 -11.58
C GLU A 82 9.42 -19.26 -12.36
N HIS A 83 8.95 -20.38 -11.78
CA HIS A 83 9.20 -21.74 -12.29
C HIS A 83 7.94 -22.50 -12.68
N GLY A 84 6.75 -21.89 -12.50
CA GLY A 84 5.46 -22.51 -12.78
C GLY A 84 4.88 -23.36 -11.64
N ASN A 85 3.58 -23.63 -11.71
CA ASN A 85 2.82 -24.22 -10.59
C ASN A 85 3.23 -25.67 -10.28
N VAL A 86 3.50 -26.48 -11.31
CA VAL A 86 3.87 -27.90 -11.16
C VAL A 86 5.24 -28.06 -10.53
N ALA A 87 6.21 -27.22 -10.93
CA ALA A 87 7.55 -27.24 -10.35
C ALA A 87 7.53 -26.79 -8.87
N ALA A 88 6.71 -25.79 -8.55
CA ALA A 88 6.51 -25.35 -7.18
C ALA A 88 5.86 -26.44 -6.32
N ALA A 89 4.79 -27.09 -6.79
CA ALA A 89 4.16 -28.19 -6.07
C ALA A 89 5.15 -29.32 -5.73
N ARG A 90 5.97 -29.73 -6.70
CA ARG A 90 6.98 -30.80 -6.50
C ARG A 90 8.09 -30.41 -5.53
N LYS A 91 8.61 -29.18 -5.63
CA LYS A 91 9.69 -28.72 -4.75
C LYS A 91 9.21 -28.60 -3.30
N PHE A 92 8.11 -27.90 -3.09
CA PHE A 92 7.61 -27.65 -1.74
C PHE A 92 6.92 -28.87 -1.12
N SER A 93 6.46 -29.83 -1.92
CA SER A 93 6.01 -31.14 -1.40
C SER A 93 7.16 -31.93 -0.76
N LYS A 94 8.36 -31.86 -1.35
CA LYS A 94 9.58 -32.43 -0.76
C LYS A 94 10.05 -31.64 0.47
N ASP A 95 10.13 -30.32 0.36
CA ASP A 95 10.70 -29.46 1.40
C ASP A 95 9.83 -29.43 2.68
N LEU A 96 8.51 -29.51 2.53
CA LEU A 96 7.56 -29.44 3.64
C LEU A 96 7.05 -30.82 4.07
N GLN A 97 7.46 -31.91 3.38
CA GLN A 97 6.96 -33.27 3.59
C GLN A 97 5.42 -33.39 3.58
N LEU A 98 4.77 -32.52 2.81
CA LEU A 98 3.32 -32.40 2.74
C LEU A 98 2.90 -32.38 1.30
N ASP A 99 1.91 -33.19 0.92
CA ASP A 99 1.48 -33.22 -0.47
C ASP A 99 0.74 -31.93 -0.86
N ILE A 100 1.39 -31.11 -1.68
CA ILE A 100 0.84 -29.85 -2.15
C ILE A 100 0.17 -30.05 -3.50
N ILE A 101 -1.15 -29.98 -3.50
CA ILE A 101 -1.95 -30.05 -4.73
C ILE A 101 -1.71 -28.77 -5.56
N GLU A 102 -1.53 -28.92 -6.88
CA GLU A 102 -1.32 -27.79 -7.81
C GLU A 102 -2.40 -26.70 -7.69
N SER A 103 -3.66 -27.10 -7.44
CA SER A 103 -4.77 -26.18 -7.20
C SER A 103 -4.54 -25.24 -6.00
N ALA A 104 -3.82 -25.70 -4.97
CA ALA A 104 -3.45 -24.89 -3.81
C ALA A 104 -2.36 -23.87 -4.18
N VAL A 105 -1.35 -24.29 -4.95
CA VAL A 105 -0.32 -23.38 -5.50
C VAL A 105 -0.95 -22.28 -6.35
N ARG A 106 -1.89 -22.65 -7.22
CA ARG A 106 -2.65 -21.69 -8.04
C ARG A 106 -3.43 -20.70 -7.19
N ALA A 107 -4.10 -21.17 -6.14
CA ALA A 107 -4.83 -20.29 -5.22
C ALA A 107 -3.90 -19.38 -4.40
N MET A 108 -2.73 -19.86 -4.00
CA MET A 108 -1.71 -19.05 -3.32
C MET A 108 -1.14 -17.97 -4.26
N LYS A 109 -0.83 -18.32 -5.51
CA LYS A 109 -0.39 -17.40 -6.55
C LYS A 109 -1.43 -16.32 -6.86
N ALA A 110 -2.71 -16.70 -6.98
CA ALA A 110 -3.80 -15.77 -7.26
C ALA A 110 -4.04 -14.72 -6.16
N ARG A 111 -3.56 -14.99 -4.93
CA ARG A 111 -3.65 -14.05 -3.79
C ARG A 111 -2.49 -13.08 -3.72
N ILE A 112 -1.46 -13.23 -4.56
CA ILE A 112 -0.32 -12.33 -4.62
C ILE A 112 -0.43 -11.45 -5.86
N GLN A 113 -0.64 -10.16 -5.65
CA GLN A 113 -0.62 -9.16 -6.70
C GLN A 113 0.84 -8.78 -6.98
N HIS A 114 1.30 -9.08 -8.20
CA HIS A 114 2.61 -8.61 -8.67
C HIS A 114 2.47 -7.14 -9.04
N VAL A 115 3.06 -6.25 -8.22
CA VAL A 115 3.26 -4.85 -8.61
C VAL A 115 4.63 -4.78 -9.26
N PHE A 116 4.65 -4.74 -10.60
CA PHE A 116 5.87 -4.52 -11.35
C PHE A 116 6.34 -3.09 -11.10
N VAL A 117 7.51 -2.94 -10.48
CA VAL A 117 8.18 -1.65 -10.29
C VAL A 117 9.36 -1.61 -11.24
N PRO A 118 9.20 -1.02 -12.44
CA PRO A 118 10.30 -0.93 -13.38
C PRO A 118 11.44 -0.11 -12.77
N ALA A 119 12.63 -0.71 -12.70
CA ALA A 119 13.85 0.03 -12.41
C ALA A 119 14.26 0.78 -13.67
N GLY A 120 14.03 2.10 -13.70
CA GLY A 120 14.72 3.00 -14.61
C GLY A 120 14.14 3.16 -16.02
N CYS A 121 12.84 3.47 -16.17
CA CYS A 121 12.38 4.07 -17.42
C CYS A 121 12.89 5.53 -17.48
N THR A 122 13.82 5.80 -18.40
CA THR A 122 14.47 7.08 -18.73
C THR A 122 13.51 8.13 -19.30
N GLY A 123 12.38 8.35 -18.63
CA GLY A 123 11.35 9.33 -18.98
C GLY A 123 10.38 9.66 -17.85
N CYS A 124 10.28 8.78 -16.83
CA CYS A 124 9.51 9.04 -15.62
C CYS A 124 10.45 8.86 -14.43
N THR A 125 10.76 9.96 -13.73
CA THR A 125 11.49 9.93 -12.47
C THR A 125 10.87 8.91 -11.51
N GLY A 126 11.61 7.82 -11.27
CA GLY A 126 11.41 6.78 -10.25
C GLY A 126 10.02 6.61 -9.63
N CYS A 127 9.31 5.55 -10.01
CA CYS A 127 8.13 5.04 -9.28
C CYS A 127 8.44 4.63 -7.83
N THR A 128 9.71 4.66 -7.41
CA THR A 128 10.14 4.49 -6.00
C THR A 128 9.47 5.50 -5.07
N GLY A 129 9.24 6.72 -5.56
CA GLY A 129 8.63 7.79 -4.77
C GLY A 129 7.17 7.53 -4.38
N GLU A 130 6.48 6.62 -5.06
CA GLU A 130 5.08 6.26 -4.78
C GLU A 130 4.95 5.13 -3.75
N LEU A 131 6.05 4.46 -3.42
CA LEU A 131 6.06 3.26 -2.58
C LEU A 131 6.65 3.50 -1.20
N GLN A 132 7.59 4.45 -1.09
CA GLN A 132 8.24 4.78 0.17
C GLN A 132 7.45 5.85 0.91
N PRO A 133 6.96 5.58 2.13
CA PRO A 133 6.16 6.54 2.90
C PRO A 133 6.87 7.88 3.13
N MET A 134 8.20 7.84 3.20
CA MET A 134 9.06 9.00 3.38
C MET A 134 9.09 9.92 2.15
N ASP A 135 9.05 9.36 0.94
CA ASP A 135 9.06 10.14 -0.29
C ASP A 135 7.73 10.84 -0.55
N LEU A 136 6.62 10.25 -0.09
CA LEU A 136 5.25 10.75 -0.27
C LEU A 136 4.88 11.94 0.62
N SER A 137 5.59 12.16 1.72
CA SER A 137 5.27 13.23 2.68
C SER A 137 6.50 14.01 3.14
N VAL A 138 7.52 13.34 3.67
CA VAL A 138 8.65 13.98 4.35
C VAL A 138 9.62 14.65 3.37
N ASN A 139 9.84 14.05 2.21
CA ASN A 139 10.84 14.53 1.24
C ASN A 139 10.50 15.94 0.68
N GLY A 140 9.22 16.23 0.43
CA GLY A 140 8.78 17.54 -0.04
C GLY A 140 9.05 18.64 0.99
N GLU A 141 8.66 18.38 2.23
CA GLU A 141 8.85 19.29 3.37
C GLU A 141 10.34 19.53 3.67
N LEU A 142 11.16 18.47 3.64
CA LEU A 142 12.60 18.56 3.78
C LEU A 142 13.23 19.46 2.71
N LYS A 143 12.87 19.24 1.43
CA LYS A 143 13.38 20.04 0.32
C LYS A 143 12.97 21.51 0.43
N ALA A 144 11.73 21.78 0.81
CA ALA A 144 11.23 23.14 1.00
C ALA A 144 11.98 23.85 2.14
N ALA A 145 12.11 23.19 3.30
CA ALA A 145 12.83 23.74 4.45
C ALA A 145 14.31 24.01 4.13
N MET A 146 15.00 23.08 3.47
CA MET A 146 16.39 23.26 3.05
C MET A 146 16.55 24.41 2.04
N LYS A 147 15.60 24.56 1.11
CA LYS A 147 15.59 25.68 0.16
C LYS A 147 15.37 27.01 0.85
N ASN A 148 14.49 27.06 1.86
CA ASN A 148 14.23 28.25 2.64
C ASN A 148 15.45 28.69 3.45
N GLU A 149 16.15 27.76 4.13
CA GLU A 149 17.38 28.07 4.87
C GLU A 149 18.45 28.69 3.95
N PHE A 150 18.64 28.12 2.76
CA PHE A 150 19.55 28.69 1.76
C PHE A 150 19.10 30.07 1.29
N THR A 151 17.81 30.25 1.02
CA THR A 151 17.26 31.51 0.50
C THR A 151 17.37 32.63 1.52
N ASN A 152 17.07 32.34 2.79
CA ASN A 152 17.22 33.29 3.88
C ASN A 152 18.68 33.67 4.08
N TRP A 153 19.58 32.68 4.18
CA TRP A 153 21.02 32.95 4.30
C TRP A 153 21.55 33.79 3.14
N TYR A 154 21.16 33.48 1.91
CA TYR A 154 21.60 34.24 0.75
C TYR A 154 21.05 35.68 0.77
N ALA A 155 19.78 35.86 1.16
CA ALA A 155 19.19 37.18 1.31
C ALA A 155 19.90 38.01 2.39
N ASP A 156 20.26 37.39 3.52
CA ASP A 156 20.99 38.03 4.61
C ASP A 156 22.37 38.52 4.15
N MET A 157 23.12 37.69 3.41
CA MET A 157 24.44 38.08 2.86
C MET A 157 24.33 39.26 1.90
N VAL A 158 23.33 39.26 1.01
CA VAL A 158 23.10 40.38 0.09
C VAL A 158 22.66 41.64 0.84
N ALA A 159 21.86 41.51 1.89
CA ALA A 159 21.41 42.62 2.71
C ALA A 159 22.53 43.24 3.56
N GLU A 160 23.50 42.44 4.02
CA GLU A 160 24.71 42.92 4.69
C GLU A 160 25.62 43.66 3.71
N ASP A 161 25.87 43.09 2.52
CA ASP A 161 26.68 43.72 1.49
C ASP A 161 26.12 45.09 1.05
N LEU A 162 24.78 45.21 0.95
CA LEU A 162 24.09 46.46 0.64
C LEU A 162 24.23 47.56 1.71
N LYS A 163 24.51 47.20 2.97
CA LYS A 163 24.69 48.16 4.06
C LYS A 163 26.10 48.74 4.08
N ASP A 164 27.11 47.93 3.76
CA ASP A 164 28.52 48.30 3.85
C ASP A 164 29.07 48.91 2.55
N SER A 165 28.49 48.60 1.39
CA SER A 165 28.96 49.15 0.11
C SER A 165 27.83 49.31 -0.91
N SER A 166 27.89 50.40 -1.68
CA SER A 166 26.91 50.67 -2.77
C SER A 166 27.05 49.74 -3.98
N THR A 167 28.01 48.80 -3.95
CA THR A 167 28.22 47.77 -4.97
C THR A 167 28.07 46.37 -4.39
N ILE A 168 27.24 45.54 -5.03
CA ILE A 168 27.00 44.15 -4.64
C ILE A 168 28.25 43.31 -4.93
N ASN A 169 28.89 42.81 -3.88
CA ASN A 169 29.98 41.83 -4.02
C ASN A 169 29.40 40.45 -4.36
N LYS A 170 30.18 39.62 -5.05
CA LYS A 170 29.76 38.26 -5.41
C LYS A 170 29.85 37.34 -4.18
N VAL A 171 28.70 36.88 -3.68
CA VAL A 171 28.60 35.90 -2.58
C VAL A 171 29.39 34.63 -2.90
N ASP A 172 30.19 34.14 -1.94
CA ASP A 172 30.99 32.92 -2.12
C ASP A 172 30.12 31.65 -2.01
N LEU A 173 29.92 30.99 -3.15
CA LEU A 173 29.14 29.75 -3.28
C LEU A 173 30.01 28.50 -3.38
N ARG A 174 31.32 28.58 -3.05
CA ARG A 174 32.19 27.40 -3.08
C ARG A 174 31.66 26.31 -2.16
N LEU A 175 31.76 25.06 -2.61
CA LEU A 175 31.32 23.89 -1.85
C LEU A 175 32.04 23.76 -0.49
N SER A 176 33.26 24.27 -0.36
CA SER A 176 33.98 24.30 0.92
C SER A 176 33.28 25.14 1.99
N VAL A 177 32.62 26.24 1.57
CA VAL A 177 31.86 27.14 2.45
C VAL A 177 30.43 26.61 2.63
N LEU A 178 29.81 26.16 1.55
CA LEU A 178 28.40 25.77 1.57
C LEU A 178 28.14 24.41 2.25
N LYS A 179 29.03 23.42 2.12
CA LYS A 179 28.87 22.09 2.73
C LYS A 179 28.68 22.12 4.26
N PRO A 180 29.51 22.83 5.05
CA PRO A 180 29.33 22.89 6.50
C PRO A 180 28.05 23.64 6.89
N LEU A 181 27.65 24.69 6.15
CA LEU A 181 26.36 25.37 6.36
C LEU A 181 25.18 24.44 6.07
N HIS A 182 25.23 23.74 4.93
CA HIS A 182 24.22 22.77 4.54
C HIS A 182 24.06 21.65 5.56
N ALA A 183 25.15 21.15 6.14
CA ALA A 183 25.11 20.16 7.21
C ALA A 183 24.41 20.69 8.48
N LYS A 184 24.66 21.95 8.85
CA LYS A 184 23.96 22.60 9.98
C LYS A 184 22.46 22.74 9.71
N TRP A 185 22.08 23.17 8.51
CA TRP A 185 20.68 23.26 8.11
C TRP A 185 20.01 21.89 8.12
N LEU A 186 20.68 20.86 7.62
CA LEU A 186 20.15 19.51 7.59
C LEU A 186 19.87 18.98 9.01
N SER A 187 20.79 19.20 9.96
CA SER A 187 20.56 18.84 11.36
C SER A 187 19.36 19.58 11.95
N LYS A 188 19.25 20.89 11.71
CA LYS A 188 18.11 21.71 12.18
C LYS A 188 16.78 21.17 11.63
N VAL A 189 16.70 21.02 10.31
CA VAL A 189 15.49 20.53 9.64
C VAL A 189 15.14 19.10 10.06
N PHE A 190 16.13 18.24 10.30
CA PHE A 190 15.89 16.90 10.83
C PHE A 190 15.20 16.95 12.21
N HIS A 191 15.68 17.81 13.11
CA HIS A 191 15.04 18.00 14.42
C HIS A 191 13.61 18.55 14.29
N ASP A 192 13.38 19.49 13.37
CA ASP A 192 12.06 20.06 13.10
C ASP A 192 11.09 19.05 12.46
N LEU A 193 11.57 18.16 11.60
CA LEU A 193 10.74 17.11 11.00
C LEU A 193 10.44 15.98 11.99
N LYS A 194 11.39 15.69 12.89
CA LYS A 194 11.19 14.68 13.96
C LYS A 194 10.06 15.07 14.92
N SER A 195 9.86 16.37 15.17
CA SER A 195 8.75 16.85 16.01
C SER A 195 7.39 16.78 15.29
N LYS A 196 7.36 16.88 13.96
CA LYS A 196 6.14 16.82 13.12
C LYS A 196 5.72 15.38 12.78
N LYS A 197 5.26 14.63 13.79
CA LYS A 197 4.77 13.25 13.60
C LYS A 197 3.63 13.13 12.58
N ASP A 198 2.81 14.16 12.44
CA ASP A 198 1.65 14.17 11.55
C ASP A 198 2.03 13.95 10.08
N ILE A 199 3.15 14.54 9.65
CA ILE A 199 3.67 14.41 8.28
C ILE A 199 4.14 12.98 8.01
N ILE A 200 4.72 12.32 9.02
CA ILE A 200 5.17 10.93 8.93
C ILE A 200 3.95 10.00 8.82
N LEU A 201 2.93 10.22 9.67
CA LEU A 201 1.68 9.47 9.63
C LEU A 201 0.92 9.67 8.31
N LEU A 202 0.94 10.87 7.75
CA LEU A 202 0.39 11.16 6.43
C LEU A 202 1.09 10.33 5.34
N GLY A 203 2.41 10.19 5.42
CA GLY A 203 3.18 9.33 4.51
C GLY A 203 2.75 7.86 4.63
N TRP A 204 2.54 7.38 5.85
CA TRP A 204 2.06 6.02 6.10
C TRP A 204 0.65 5.78 5.55
N LYS A 205 -0.25 6.75 5.72
CA LYS A 205 -1.60 6.73 5.14
C LYS A 205 -1.56 6.70 3.62
N LYS A 206 -0.79 7.60 3.00
CA LYS A 206 -0.66 7.67 1.52
C LYS A 206 -0.02 6.41 0.93
N SER A 207 0.91 5.80 1.64
CA SER A 207 1.55 4.55 1.22
C SER A 207 0.69 3.29 1.45
N GLY A 208 -0.48 3.41 2.07
CA GLY A 208 -1.37 2.29 2.40
C GLY A 208 -0.82 1.34 3.47
N ILE A 209 0.15 1.77 4.28
CA ILE A 209 0.75 0.95 5.36
C ILE A 209 -0.03 1.11 6.68
N SER A 210 -0.81 2.19 6.82
CA SER A 210 -1.61 2.44 8.03
C SER A 210 -2.55 1.29 8.39
N ASP A 211 -3.10 0.58 7.39
CA ASP A 211 -4.00 -0.56 7.62
C ASP A 211 -3.26 -1.84 8.03
N CYS A 212 -1.95 -1.92 7.79
CA CYS A 212 -1.11 -3.05 8.17
C CYS A 212 -0.57 -2.94 9.61
N ILE A 213 -0.72 -1.79 10.27
CA ILE A 213 -0.22 -1.52 11.64
C ILE A 213 -1.35 -1.65 12.68
N LYS A 214 -2.54 -2.14 12.30
CA LYS A 214 -3.58 -2.50 13.27
C LYS A 214 -3.16 -3.77 14.01
N CYS A 215 -2.48 -3.59 15.15
CA CYS A 215 -2.38 -4.59 16.21
C CYS A 215 -3.70 -4.65 16.99
#